data_AF-A0A855EXD7-F1
#
_entry.id   AF-A0A855EXD7-F1
#
_cell.length_a   1.000
_cell.length_b   1.000
_cell.length_c   1.000
_cell.angle_alpha   90.00
_cell.angle_beta   90.00
_cell.angle_gamma   90.00
#
_symmetry.space_group_name_H-M   'P 1'
#
loop_
_entity.id
_entity.type
_entity.pdbx_description
1 polymer ?
#
loop_
_entity_poly.entity_id
_entity_poly.type
_entity_poly.pdbx_seq_one_letter_code
_entity_poly.pdbx_strand_id
1 'polypeptide(L)'
;MAYNIVFDVTDFERSLGELINKFEKRAPLMKMLAGLMEDSVQENFEVEGRPKWQHWKSNAYWAQRRGGKILQRSGRLAASITAYSDNDMATVGTNVVYAGIHQSGGKINIPARSQQAYYRQNKDGTLNNKFARKSKANYSEWHTIPAYEINMPARPFLRLTESDISDMEEKATDYFSQIYR
;
A
#
# COMPACT_ATOMS: atom_id res chain seq x y z
N MET A 1 -69.44 -13.75 -25.79
CA MET A 1 -68.34 -14.25 -24.94
C MET A 1 -67.30 -13.15 -24.86
N ALA A 2 -66.91 -12.74 -23.66
CA ALA A 2 -65.85 -11.77 -23.45
C ALA A 2 -64.71 -12.47 -22.71
N TYR A 3 -63.48 -12.29 -23.19
CA TYR A 3 -62.28 -12.74 -22.49
C TYR A 3 -61.71 -11.54 -21.72
N ASN A 4 -61.33 -11.77 -20.47
CA ASN A 4 -60.65 -10.78 -19.64
C ASN A 4 -59.19 -11.22 -19.44
N ILE A 5 -58.25 -10.30 -19.66
CA ILE A 5 -56.82 -10.51 -19.42
C ILE A 5 -56.45 -9.60 -18.25
N VAL A 6 -55.99 -10.21 -17.16
CA VAL A 6 -55.52 -9.49 -15.96
C VAL A 6 -54.04 -9.79 -15.80
N PHE A 7 -53.23 -8.73 -15.67
CA PHE A 7 -51.81 -8.84 -15.34
C PHE A 7 -51.65 -8.88 -13.82
N ASP A 8 -50.98 -9.90 -13.30
CA ASP A 8 -50.50 -9.92 -11.92
C ASP A 8 -49.13 -9.23 -11.86
N VAL A 9 -49.05 -8.13 -11.12
CA VAL A 9 -47.84 -7.31 -10.97
C VAL A 9 -47.20 -7.44 -9.58
N THR A 10 -47.73 -8.30 -8.72
CA THR A 10 -47.35 -8.40 -7.30
C THR A 10 -45.85 -8.71 -7.12
N ASP A 11 -45.31 -9.62 -7.93
CA ASP A 11 -43.89 -10.01 -7.85
C ASP A 11 -42.96 -8.90 -8.39
N PHE A 12 -43.43 -8.13 -9.37
CA PHE A 12 -42.69 -6.97 -9.87
C PHE A 12 -42.61 -5.86 -8.81
N GLU A 13 -43.72 -5.53 -8.15
CA GLU A 13 -43.73 -4.53 -7.09
C GLU A 13 -42.85 -4.94 -5.90
N ARG A 14 -42.87 -6.23 -5.52
CA ARG A 14 -42.02 -6.78 -4.46
C ARG A 14 -40.53 -6.64 -4.82
N SER A 15 -40.13 -7.12 -5.99
CA SER A 15 -38.72 -7.07 -6.43
C SER A 15 -38.22 -5.63 -6.63
N LEU A 16 -39.07 -4.73 -7.14
CA LEU A 16 -38.73 -3.30 -7.25
C LEU A 16 -38.55 -2.66 -5.87
N GLY A 17 -39.41 -2.96 -4.89
CA GLY A 17 -39.27 -2.49 -3.52
C GLY A 17 -37.99 -2.98 -2.84
N GLU A 18 -37.62 -4.25 -3.04
CA GLU A 18 -36.37 -4.81 -2.55
C GLU A 18 -35.15 -4.14 -3.20
N LEU A 19 -35.20 -3.89 -4.51
CA LEU A 19 -34.17 -3.17 -5.25
C LEU A 19 -33.95 -1.77 -4.71
N ILE A 20 -35.04 -1.01 -4.53
CA ILE A 20 -34.99 0.34 -3.94
C ILE A 20 -34.35 0.27 -2.54
N ASN A 21 -34.80 -0.65 -1.68
CA ASN A 21 -34.25 -0.79 -0.33
C ASN A 21 -32.75 -1.17 -0.33
N LYS A 22 -32.27 -1.98 -1.28
CA LYS A 22 -30.82 -2.24 -1.43
C LYS A 22 -30.04 -1.03 -1.95
N PHE A 23 -30.65 -0.23 -2.84
CA PHE A 23 -30.06 1.04 -3.25
C PHE A 23 -30.06 2.07 -2.13
N GLU A 24 -31.00 2.04 -1.20
CA GLU A 24 -30.97 2.91 -0.02
C GLU A 24 -29.97 2.41 1.03
N LYS A 25 -29.87 1.09 1.23
CA LYS A 25 -28.99 0.43 2.20
C LYS A 25 -27.83 -0.29 1.51
N ARG A 26 -26.93 0.49 0.93
CA ARG A 26 -25.74 0.04 0.19
C ARG A 26 -24.58 -0.38 1.10
N ALA A 27 -24.66 -0.15 2.42
CA ALA A 27 -23.59 -0.53 3.34
C ALA A 27 -23.07 -1.99 3.16
N PRO A 28 -23.91 -3.01 2.91
CA PRO A 28 -23.43 -4.36 2.62
C PRO A 28 -22.64 -4.46 1.29
N LEU A 29 -23.10 -3.77 0.24
CA LEU A 29 -22.40 -3.68 -1.05
C LEU A 29 -21.05 -2.98 -0.89
N MET A 30 -21.03 -1.82 -0.22
CA MET A 30 -19.81 -1.04 0.00
C MET A 30 -18.79 -1.82 0.83
N LYS A 31 -19.24 -2.58 1.83
CA LYS A 31 -18.36 -3.46 2.62
C LYS A 31 -17.73 -4.55 1.77
N MET A 32 -18.51 -5.18 0.88
CA MET A 32 -17.97 -6.16 -0.06
C MET A 32 -16.93 -5.53 -0.99
N LEU A 33 -17.25 -4.37 -1.59
CA LEU A 33 -16.33 -3.65 -2.48
C LEU A 33 -15.03 -3.24 -1.76
N ALA A 34 -15.12 -2.75 -0.53
CA ALA A 34 -13.94 -2.37 0.25
C ALA A 34 -13.03 -3.58 0.54
N GLY A 35 -13.60 -4.76 0.77
CA GLY A 35 -12.85 -6.02 0.89
C GLY A 35 -12.13 -6.40 -0.41
N LEU A 36 -12.81 -6.33 -1.55
CA LEU A 36 -12.19 -6.60 -2.86
C LEU A 36 -11.04 -5.63 -3.18
N MET A 37 -11.22 -4.35 -2.83
CA MET A 37 -10.17 -3.35 -2.96
C MET A 37 -8.96 -3.68 -2.08
N GLU A 38 -9.19 -4.17 -0.86
CA GLU A 38 -8.12 -4.55 0.07
C GLU A 38 -7.35 -5.76 -0.48
N ASP A 39 -8.05 -6.76 -0.99
CA ASP A 39 -7.47 -7.95 -1.61
C ASP A 39 -6.59 -7.58 -2.83
N SER A 40 -7.08 -6.69 -3.72
CA SER A 40 -6.28 -6.19 -4.85
C SER A 40 -5.01 -5.47 -4.38
N VAL A 41 -5.10 -4.67 -3.31
CA VAL A 41 -3.93 -4.00 -2.73
C VAL A 41 -2.95 -5.02 -2.13
N GLN A 42 -3.43 -6.05 -1.44
CA GLN A 42 -2.58 -7.12 -0.91
C GLN A 42 -1.84 -7.84 -2.05
N GLU A 43 -2.52 -8.18 -3.13
CA GLU A 43 -1.90 -8.79 -4.30
C GLU A 43 -0.87 -7.86 -4.97
N ASN A 44 -1.12 -6.54 -5.04
CA ASN A 44 -0.11 -5.58 -5.48
C ASN A 44 1.18 -5.70 -4.66
N PHE A 45 1.07 -5.89 -3.34
CA PHE A 45 2.25 -6.14 -2.52
C PHE A 45 2.92 -7.46 -2.86
N GLU A 46 2.15 -8.51 -3.14
CA GLU A 46 2.66 -9.84 -3.44
C GLU A 46 3.43 -9.92 -4.75
N VAL A 47 2.93 -9.29 -5.81
CA VAL A 47 3.56 -9.32 -7.15
C VAL A 47 4.58 -8.20 -7.35
N GLU A 48 4.89 -7.45 -6.29
CA GLU A 48 5.77 -6.28 -6.30
C GLU A 48 5.29 -5.15 -7.24
N GLY A 49 3.99 -4.91 -7.25
CA GLY A 49 3.32 -3.82 -7.96
C GLY A 49 2.67 -4.26 -9.27
N ARG A 50 1.55 -3.60 -9.61
CA ARG A 50 0.85 -3.72 -10.90
C ARG A 50 0.67 -2.31 -11.52
N PRO A 51 1.64 -1.80 -12.33
CA PRO A 51 2.78 -2.51 -12.90
C PRO A 51 3.92 -2.69 -11.90
N LYS A 52 4.85 -3.60 -12.22
CA LYS A 52 5.95 -3.96 -11.32
C LYS A 52 6.75 -2.71 -10.94
N TRP A 53 7.00 -2.56 -9.65
CA TRP A 53 7.74 -1.44 -9.10
C TRP A 53 9.14 -1.38 -9.68
N GLN A 54 9.61 -0.14 -9.87
CA GLN A 54 10.95 0.09 -10.38
C GLN A 54 11.99 -0.56 -9.47
N HIS A 55 12.78 -1.47 -10.06
CA HIS A 55 13.84 -2.14 -9.35
C HIS A 55 14.92 -1.11 -9.03
N TRP A 56 15.33 -1.04 -7.76
CA TRP A 56 16.60 -0.41 -7.45
C TRP A 56 17.71 -1.28 -8.02
N LYS A 57 18.72 -0.65 -8.64
CA LYS A 57 20.01 -1.34 -8.87
C LYS A 57 20.44 -1.85 -7.51
N SER A 58 20.21 -3.13 -7.25
CA SER A 58 20.61 -3.72 -5.99
C SER A 58 22.11 -3.60 -5.99
N ASN A 59 22.65 -2.88 -5.01
CA ASN A 59 24.02 -3.18 -4.62
C ASN A 59 23.97 -4.68 -4.31
N ALA A 60 24.73 -5.52 -5.02
CA ALA A 60 24.67 -6.99 -4.94
C ALA A 60 24.62 -7.49 -3.47
N TYR A 61 25.24 -6.72 -2.59
CA TYR A 61 25.16 -6.73 -1.13
C TYR A 61 23.74 -6.89 -0.51
N TRP A 62 22.73 -6.14 -0.95
CA TRP A 62 21.38 -6.17 -0.37
C TRP A 62 20.53 -7.31 -0.91
N ALA A 63 20.70 -7.65 -2.20
CA ALA A 63 20.06 -8.81 -2.82
C ALA A 63 20.54 -10.12 -2.18
N GLN A 64 21.85 -10.23 -1.87
CA GLN A 64 22.42 -11.42 -1.22
C GLN A 64 22.09 -11.56 0.27
N ARG A 65 21.95 -10.47 1.02
CA ARG A 65 21.84 -10.56 2.50
C ARG A 65 20.43 -10.68 3.05
N ARG A 66 19.40 -10.23 2.32
CA ARG A 66 18.08 -9.95 2.93
C ARG A 66 16.90 -10.38 2.08
N GLY A 67 17.10 -11.25 1.09
CA GLY A 67 16.10 -11.71 0.11
C GLY A 67 14.65 -11.42 0.53
N GLY A 68 13.97 -10.55 -0.21
CA GLY A 68 12.64 -10.08 0.19
C GLY A 68 12.07 -9.02 -0.76
N LYS A 69 10.75 -8.88 -0.75
CA LYS A 69 10.00 -7.95 -1.62
C LYS A 69 10.22 -6.49 -1.21
N ILE A 70 10.32 -5.59 -2.19
CA ILE A 70 10.80 -4.19 -1.99
C ILE A 70 10.01 -3.39 -0.93
N LEU A 71 8.68 -3.54 -0.85
CA LEU A 71 7.84 -2.88 0.16
C LEU A 71 7.46 -3.77 1.35
N GLN A 72 8.04 -4.98 1.45
CA GLN A 72 7.69 -5.94 2.51
C GLN A 72 8.86 -6.35 3.39
N ARG A 73 9.94 -5.55 3.48
CA ARG A 73 11.12 -5.90 4.29
C ARG A 73 10.79 -6.40 5.71
N SER A 74 9.82 -5.78 6.38
CA SER A 74 9.28 -6.24 7.67
C SER A 74 7.77 -6.51 7.62
N GLY A 75 7.15 -6.47 6.43
CA GLY A 75 5.70 -6.58 6.24
C GLY A 75 4.84 -5.41 6.76
N ARG A 76 5.40 -4.48 7.56
CA ARG A 76 4.62 -3.43 8.26
C ARG A 76 3.68 -2.62 7.36
N LEU A 77 4.13 -2.22 6.17
CA LEU A 77 3.29 -1.42 5.27
C LEU A 77 2.10 -2.23 4.75
N ALA A 78 2.35 -3.43 4.23
CA ALA A 78 1.30 -4.33 3.76
C ALA A 78 0.31 -4.68 4.89
N ALA A 79 0.82 -4.99 6.09
CA ALA A 79 0.00 -5.32 7.26
C ALA A 79 -0.77 -4.12 7.86
N SER A 80 -0.50 -2.89 7.38
CA SER A 80 -1.19 -1.68 7.85
C SER A 80 -2.30 -1.22 6.91
N ILE A 81 -2.52 -1.93 5.81
CA ILE A 81 -3.64 -1.67 4.91
C ILE A 81 -4.92 -2.02 5.64
N THR A 82 -5.90 -1.12 5.56
CA THR A 82 -7.21 -1.31 6.17
C THR A 82 -8.28 -0.84 5.20
N ALA A 83 -9.33 -1.65 5.05
CA ALA A 83 -10.57 -1.26 4.40
C ALA A 83 -11.51 -0.51 5.37
N TYR A 84 -12.23 0.46 4.84
CA TYR A 84 -13.34 1.14 5.48
C TYR A 84 -14.50 1.24 4.50
N SER A 85 -15.73 1.17 5.02
CA SER A 85 -16.94 1.37 4.22
C SER A 85 -18.08 1.90 5.06
N ASP A 86 -18.96 2.65 4.43
CA ASP A 86 -20.28 3.01 4.94
C ASP A 86 -21.33 2.87 3.83
N ASN A 87 -22.46 3.57 3.93
CA ASN A 87 -23.53 3.45 2.95
C ASN A 87 -23.20 4.13 1.61
N ASP A 88 -22.22 5.04 1.57
CA ASP A 88 -21.98 5.92 0.44
C ASP A 88 -20.57 5.74 -0.14
N MET A 89 -19.63 5.20 0.65
CA MET A 89 -18.26 4.98 0.21
C MET A 89 -17.66 3.64 0.64
N ALA A 90 -16.73 3.17 -0.19
CA ALA A 90 -15.78 2.11 0.09
C ALA A 90 -14.36 2.68 -0.10
N THR A 91 -13.45 2.43 0.83
CA THR A 91 -12.11 3.02 0.82
C THR A 91 -11.09 2.04 1.39
N VAL A 92 -9.86 2.09 0.86
CA VAL A 92 -8.71 1.32 1.37
C VAL A 92 -7.52 2.26 1.51
N GLY A 93 -6.79 2.13 2.61
CA GLY A 93 -5.63 2.98 2.87
C GLY A 93 -4.76 2.51 4.02
N THR A 94 -3.81 3.36 4.40
CA THR A 94 -2.90 3.16 5.53
C THR A 94 -2.57 4.49 6.17
N ASN A 95 -2.33 4.49 7.48
CA ASN A 95 -1.86 5.65 8.25
C ASN A 95 -0.32 5.70 8.40
N VAL A 96 0.41 4.80 7.74
CA VAL A 96 1.86 4.76 7.82
C VAL A 96 2.47 5.96 7.11
N VAL A 97 3.20 6.81 7.84
CA VAL A 97 3.75 8.09 7.33
C VAL A 97 4.61 7.91 6.07
N TYR A 98 5.45 6.87 6.02
CA TYR A 98 6.32 6.63 4.87
C TYR A 98 5.59 6.05 3.64
N ALA A 99 4.30 5.71 3.78
CA ALA A 99 3.48 5.19 2.69
C ALA A 99 3.32 6.23 1.57
N GLY A 100 3.16 7.52 1.91
CA GLY A 100 2.97 8.59 0.92
C GLY A 100 4.14 8.72 -0.04
N ILE A 101 5.38 8.76 0.47
CA ILE A 101 6.57 8.86 -0.40
C ILE A 101 6.80 7.56 -1.20
N HIS A 102 6.32 6.40 -0.72
CA HIS A 102 6.33 5.19 -1.53
C HIS A 102 5.25 5.20 -2.62
N GLN A 103 4.03 5.62 -2.31
CA GLN A 103 2.92 5.69 -3.27
C GLN A 103 3.22 6.65 -4.41
N SER A 104 3.61 7.88 -4.07
CA SER A 104 3.75 8.98 -5.04
C SER A 104 5.18 9.18 -5.54
N GLY A 105 6.18 8.59 -4.87
CA GLY A 105 7.58 8.96 -5.08
C GLY A 105 7.87 10.37 -4.58
N GLY A 106 9.12 10.81 -4.76
CA GLY A 106 9.52 12.19 -4.47
C GLY A 106 10.95 12.34 -3.99
N LYS A 107 11.25 13.54 -3.50
CA LYS A 107 12.58 13.96 -3.06
C LYS A 107 12.64 14.00 -1.54
N ILE A 108 13.65 13.38 -0.96
CA ILE A 108 13.94 13.46 0.47
C ILE A 108 15.19 14.31 0.67
N ASN A 109 15.02 15.46 1.31
CA ASN A 109 16.13 16.34 1.66
C ASN A 109 16.76 15.89 2.97
N ILE A 110 18.05 15.59 2.93
CA ILE A 110 18.85 15.27 4.11
C ILE A 110 19.72 16.47 4.44
N PRO A 111 19.55 17.12 5.62
CA PRO A 111 20.36 18.27 5.99
C PRO A 111 21.81 17.85 6.25
N ALA A 112 22.72 18.82 6.10
CA ALA A 112 24.12 18.62 6.48
C ALA A 112 24.21 18.27 7.96
N ARG A 113 25.09 17.32 8.30
CA ARG A 113 25.32 16.92 9.69
C ARG A 113 26.78 16.57 9.91
N SER A 114 27.27 16.88 11.10
CA SER A 114 28.61 16.52 11.54
C SER A 114 28.49 15.55 12.70
N GLN A 115 29.27 14.47 12.66
CA GLN A 115 29.36 13.50 13.74
C GLN A 115 30.82 13.29 14.10
N GLN A 116 31.12 13.32 15.40
CA GLN A 116 32.44 12.96 15.88
C GLN A 116 32.59 11.44 15.83
N ALA A 117 33.55 10.96 15.04
CA ALA A 117 33.97 9.57 15.01
C ALA A 117 35.16 9.35 15.94
N TYR A 118 35.23 8.16 16.51
CA TYR A 118 36.25 7.76 17.47
C TYR A 118 37.09 6.64 16.88
N TYR A 119 38.41 6.73 17.05
CA TYR A 119 39.36 5.79 16.48
C TYR A 119 40.44 5.39 17.50
N ARG A 120 41.22 4.37 17.14
CA ARG A 120 42.46 4.04 17.84
C ARG A 120 43.65 4.44 16.98
N GLN A 121 44.53 5.24 17.54
CA GLN A 121 45.81 5.60 16.97
C GLN A 121 46.91 4.74 17.62
N ASN A 122 47.77 4.15 16.80
CA ASN A 122 48.93 3.40 17.26
C ASN A 122 49.99 4.35 17.83
N LYS A 123 50.98 3.81 18.55
CA LYS A 123 52.09 4.62 19.08
C LYS A 123 52.87 5.35 17.98
N ASP A 124 52.91 4.78 16.78
CA ASP A 124 53.59 5.34 15.60
C ASP A 124 52.77 6.45 14.91
N GLY A 125 51.66 6.88 15.50
CA GLY A 125 50.78 7.93 14.97
C GLY A 125 49.83 7.47 13.87
N THR A 126 49.94 6.23 13.37
CA THR A 126 49.02 5.69 12.36
C THR A 126 47.64 5.41 12.94
N LEU A 127 46.60 5.81 12.20
CA LEU A 127 45.21 5.57 12.59
C LEU A 127 44.76 4.16 12.16
N ASN A 128 44.06 3.45 13.04
CA ASN A 128 43.35 2.25 12.64
C ASN A 128 42.09 2.62 11.85
N ASN A 129 41.89 2.02 10.67
CA ASN A 129 40.75 2.27 9.78
C ASN A 129 39.39 1.74 10.30
N LYS A 130 39.30 1.40 11.59
CA LYS A 130 38.10 0.88 12.24
C LYS A 130 37.62 1.85 13.30
N PHE A 131 36.32 2.12 13.29
CA PHE A 131 35.68 2.86 14.38
C PHE A 131 35.87 2.16 15.72
N ALA A 132 36.14 2.93 16.76
CA ALA A 132 36.29 2.47 18.14
C ALA A 132 35.17 3.03 19.03
N ARG A 133 34.84 2.33 20.11
CA ARG A 133 33.98 2.89 21.15
C ARG A 133 34.70 4.07 21.82
N LYS A 134 33.96 5.12 22.20
CA LYS A 134 34.50 6.33 22.85
C LYS A 134 35.41 6.02 24.04
N SER A 135 35.00 5.12 24.94
CA SER A 135 35.77 4.72 26.13
C SER A 135 37.07 3.95 25.82
N LYS A 136 37.26 3.55 24.57
CA LYS A 136 38.38 2.74 24.10
C LYS A 136 39.18 3.44 23.00
N ALA A 137 38.81 4.66 22.65
CA ALA A 137 39.44 5.49 21.65
C ALA A 137 40.43 6.45 22.30
N ASN A 138 41.51 6.76 21.59
CA ASN A 138 42.50 7.78 21.97
C ASN A 138 42.60 8.90 20.92
N TYR A 139 41.83 8.81 19.84
CA TYR A 139 41.72 9.84 18.82
C TYR A 139 40.25 10.01 18.41
N SER A 140 39.87 11.23 18.06
CA SER A 140 38.53 11.54 17.56
C SER A 140 38.58 12.63 16.51
N GLU A 141 37.75 12.50 15.48
CA GLU A 141 37.70 13.44 14.37
C GLU A 141 36.25 13.74 13.99
N TRP A 142 36.00 14.98 13.60
CA TRP A 142 34.69 15.40 13.10
C TRP A 142 34.59 15.06 11.61
N HIS A 143 33.61 14.24 11.25
CA HIS A 143 33.25 14.05 9.84
C HIS A 143 31.92 14.74 9.56
N THR A 144 31.95 15.62 8.55
CA THR A 144 30.79 16.36 8.08
C THR A 144 30.29 15.74 6.79
N ILE A 145 29.00 15.38 6.76
CA ILE A 145 28.29 14.98 5.55
C ILE A 145 27.51 16.21 5.09
N PRO A 146 27.75 16.73 3.87
CA PRO A 146 27.00 17.87 3.35
C PRO A 146 25.53 17.51 3.14
N ALA A 147 24.67 18.52 2.98
CA ALA A 147 23.28 18.30 2.64
C ALA A 147 23.18 17.61 1.26
N TYR A 148 22.26 16.66 1.13
CA TYR A 148 22.04 15.94 -0.12
C TYR A 148 20.58 15.52 -0.26
N GLU A 149 20.18 15.21 -1.48
CA GLU A 149 18.81 14.82 -1.83
C GLU A 149 18.79 13.35 -2.25
N ILE A 150 17.77 12.62 -1.81
CA ILE A 150 17.48 11.26 -2.26
C ILE A 150 16.25 11.32 -3.17
N ASN A 151 16.42 10.96 -4.43
CA ASN A 151 15.32 10.79 -5.38
C ASN A 151 14.73 9.38 -5.24
N MET A 152 13.49 9.28 -4.75
CA MET A 152 12.79 8.02 -4.58
C MET A 152 11.72 7.85 -5.66
N PRO A 153 11.76 6.75 -6.45
CA PRO A 153 10.73 6.49 -7.44
C PRO A 153 9.42 6.05 -6.77
N ALA A 154 8.31 6.34 -7.46
CA ALA A 154 6.99 5.88 -7.06
C ALA A 154 6.88 4.36 -7.12
N ARG A 155 6.18 3.80 -6.14
CA ARG A 155 5.82 2.39 -5.98
C ARG A 155 4.35 2.34 -5.63
N PRO A 156 3.46 2.64 -6.59
CA PRO A 156 2.04 2.68 -6.32
C PRO A 156 1.58 1.28 -5.90
N PHE A 157 0.96 1.19 -4.72
CA PHE A 157 0.42 -0.05 -4.17
C PHE A 157 -1.10 0.03 -3.95
N LEU A 158 -1.67 1.24 -3.88
CA LEU A 158 -3.12 1.49 -3.84
C LEU A 158 -3.77 1.54 -5.24
N ARG A 159 -3.22 0.84 -6.23
CA ARG A 159 -3.70 0.88 -7.61
C ARG A 159 -4.65 -0.28 -7.86
N LEU A 160 -5.84 0.01 -8.38
CA LEU A 160 -6.72 -1.00 -8.95
C LEU A 160 -6.38 -1.16 -10.44
N THR A 161 -6.27 -2.40 -10.89
CA THR A 161 -6.12 -2.73 -12.31
C THR A 161 -7.49 -2.79 -12.98
N GLU A 162 -7.52 -2.81 -14.31
CA GLU A 162 -8.76 -2.93 -15.07
C GLU A 162 -9.50 -4.24 -14.77
N SER A 163 -8.77 -5.34 -14.56
CA SER A 163 -9.38 -6.62 -14.14
C SER A 163 -10.00 -6.52 -12.75
N ASP A 164 -9.32 -5.88 -11.79
CA ASP A 164 -9.88 -5.72 -10.44
C ASP A 164 -11.19 -4.93 -10.49
N ILE A 165 -11.25 -3.87 -11.32
CA ILE A 165 -12.46 -3.05 -11.50
C ILE A 165 -13.58 -3.89 -12.14
N SER A 166 -13.29 -4.64 -13.19
CA SER A 166 -14.26 -5.51 -13.86
C SER A 166 -14.84 -6.55 -12.89
N ASP A 167 -13.99 -7.19 -12.08
CA ASP A 167 -14.42 -8.18 -11.09
C ASP A 167 -15.32 -7.53 -10.03
N MET A 168 -15.00 -6.30 -9.60
CA MET A 168 -15.83 -5.53 -8.67
C MET A 168 -17.20 -5.18 -9.27
N GLU A 169 -17.26 -4.79 -10.55
CA GLU A 169 -18.50 -4.50 -11.27
C GLU A 169 -19.38 -5.75 -11.42
N GLU A 170 -18.76 -6.89 -11.73
CA GLU A 170 -19.45 -8.19 -11.77
C GLU A 170 -20.05 -8.52 -10.41
N LYS A 171 -19.27 -8.41 -9.32
CA LYS A 171 -19.76 -8.67 -7.96
C LYS A 171 -20.87 -7.72 -7.54
N ALA A 172 -20.80 -6.45 -7.94
CA ALA A 172 -21.87 -5.49 -7.70
C ALA A 172 -23.15 -5.88 -8.46
N THR A 173 -23.01 -6.30 -9.72
CA THR A 173 -24.14 -6.76 -10.54
C THR A 173 -24.78 -8.01 -9.95
N ASP A 174 -23.97 -8.99 -9.53
CA ASP A 174 -24.41 -10.20 -8.84
C ASP A 174 -25.17 -9.89 -7.54
N TYR A 175 -24.70 -8.91 -6.78
CA TYR A 175 -25.35 -8.49 -5.53
C TYR A 175 -26.79 -7.98 -5.75
N PHE A 176 -27.03 -7.25 -6.84
CA PHE A 176 -28.36 -6.78 -7.21
C PHE A 176 -29.19 -7.84 -7.94
N SER A 177 -28.57 -8.72 -8.75
CA SER A 177 -29.29 -9.75 -9.49
C SER A 177 -29.96 -10.79 -8.58
N GLN A 178 -29.43 -10.98 -7.36
CA GLN A 178 -30.02 -11.83 -6.32
C GLN A 178 -31.44 -11.42 -5.91
N ILE A 179 -31.89 -10.20 -6.21
CA ILE A 179 -33.27 -9.75 -5.91
C ILE A 179 -34.31 -10.46 -6.81
N TYR A 180 -33.90 -10.90 -8.00
CA TYR A 180 -34.80 -11.54 -8.97
C TYR A 180 -34.81 -13.07 -8.86
N ARG A 181 -34.07 -13.66 -7.90
CA ARG A 181 -34.02 -15.12 -7.67
C ARG A 181 -34.92 -15.50 -6.51
#